data_AF-A0A7C6MIR9-F1
#
_entry.id   AF-A0A7C6MIR9-F1
#
_cell.length_a   1.000
_cell.length_b   1.000
_cell.length_c   1.000
_cell.angle_alpha   90.00
_cell.angle_beta   90.00
_cell.angle_gamma   90.00
#
_symmetry.space_group_name_H-M   'P 1'
#
loop_
_entity.id
_entity.type
_entity.pdbx_description
1 polymer ?
#
loop_
_entity_poly.entity_id
_entity_poly.type
_entity_poly.pdbx_seq_one_letter_code
_entity_poly.pdbx_strand_id
1 'polypeptide(L)'
;MAELPRSSKYRSTPHAPLDDGERNRLVERLNAAYEAGDVSPDEYPRLLDTVFGATTLGEVAPVVEALPGTATHDVPAIVEVGRGRPGELSEARAPSGAMMAKVAAGGVVALVLLLVVVLALLL
;
A
#
# COMPACT_ATOMS: atom_id res chain seq x y z
N MET A 1 6.47 8.40 -29.21
CA MET A 1 5.67 8.67 -28.00
C MET A 1 4.84 7.43 -27.72
N ALA A 2 4.85 6.91 -26.49
CA ALA A 2 4.05 5.76 -26.11
C ALA A 2 2.62 6.24 -25.84
N GLU A 3 1.67 5.85 -26.69
CA GLU A 3 0.26 6.20 -26.51
C GLU A 3 -0.30 5.54 -25.25
N LEU A 4 -1.08 6.27 -24.45
CA LEU A 4 -1.64 5.74 -23.22
C LEU A 4 -2.55 4.53 -23.47
N PRO A 5 -2.46 3.46 -22.64
CA PRO A 5 -3.41 2.37 -22.66
C PRO A 5 -4.85 2.87 -22.51
N ARG A 6 -5.81 2.24 -23.19
CA ARG A 6 -7.24 2.61 -23.10
C ARG A 6 -7.79 2.52 -21.68
N SER A 7 -7.22 1.66 -20.84
CA SER A 7 -7.57 1.50 -19.43
C SER A 7 -7.00 2.60 -18.53
N SER A 8 -6.12 3.47 -19.04
CA SER A 8 -5.56 4.59 -18.29
C SER A 8 -6.67 5.54 -17.84
N LYS A 9 -6.64 5.95 -16.57
CA LYS A 9 -7.56 6.92 -15.96
C LYS A 9 -7.73 8.19 -16.82
N TYR A 10 -6.64 8.69 -17.40
CA TYR A 10 -6.65 9.92 -18.21
C TYR A 10 -7.38 9.75 -19.55
N ARG A 11 -7.58 8.51 -20.02
CA ARG A 11 -8.34 8.19 -21.24
C ARG A 11 -9.74 7.64 -20.97
N SER A 12 -9.92 6.88 -19.89
CA SER A 12 -11.21 6.28 -19.55
C SER A 12 -12.18 7.28 -18.92
N THR A 13 -11.68 8.29 -18.21
CA THR A 13 -12.49 9.35 -17.58
C THR A 13 -11.99 10.75 -17.96
N PRO A 14 -11.97 11.13 -19.25
CA PRO A 14 -11.31 12.34 -19.70
C PRO A 14 -11.99 13.63 -19.19
N HIS A 15 -13.31 13.60 -18.98
CA HIS A 15 -14.08 14.76 -18.50
C HIS A 15 -14.11 14.91 -16.98
N ALA A 16 -13.54 13.95 -16.23
CA ALA A 16 -13.50 14.07 -14.78
C ALA A 16 -12.54 15.21 -14.38
N PRO A 17 -12.84 15.94 -13.30
CA PRO A 17 -12.03 17.08 -12.87
C PRO A 17 -10.63 16.62 -12.46
N LEU A 18 -9.63 17.44 -12.76
CA LEU A 18 -8.29 17.29 -12.23
C LEU A 18 -8.25 17.90 -10.83
N ASP A 19 -8.21 17.05 -9.80
CA ASP A 19 -8.05 17.50 -8.41
C ASP A 19 -6.62 17.95 -8.10
N ASP A 20 -6.47 18.77 -7.06
CA ASP A 20 -5.17 19.33 -6.68
C ASP A 20 -4.16 18.25 -6.25
N GLY A 21 -4.62 17.13 -5.70
CA GLY A 21 -3.75 16.03 -5.30
C GLY A 21 -3.14 15.31 -6.51
N GLU A 22 -3.94 15.10 -7.55
CA GLU A 22 -3.49 14.57 -8.84
C GLU A 22 -2.55 15.56 -9.54
N ARG A 23 -2.89 16.86 -9.54
CA ARG A 23 -2.01 17.89 -10.10
C ARG A 23 -0.64 17.88 -9.42
N ASN A 24 -0.60 17.88 -8.10
CA ASN A 24 0.65 17.83 -7.33
C ASN A 24 1.46 16.57 -7.64
N ARG A 25 0.81 15.39 -7.72
CA ARG A 25 1.48 14.14 -8.10
C ARG A 25 2.09 14.21 -9.51
N LEU A 26 1.41 14.84 -10.47
CA LEU A 26 1.94 15.03 -11.81
C LEU A 26 3.15 15.97 -11.83
N VAL A 27 3.10 17.06 -11.05
CA VAL A 27 4.24 17.99 -10.91
C VAL A 27 5.44 17.28 -10.29
N GLU A 28 5.26 16.53 -9.20
CA GLU A 28 6.35 15.78 -8.56
C GLU A 28 7.00 14.79 -9.54
N ARG A 29 6.20 14.05 -10.31
CA ARG A 29 6.71 13.14 -11.34
C ARG A 29 7.43 13.86 -12.47
N LEU A 30 6.92 15.00 -12.91
CA LEU A 30 7.54 15.81 -13.95
C LEU A 30 8.89 16.38 -13.49
N ASN A 31 8.98 16.82 -12.24
CA ASN A 31 10.24 17.25 -11.63
C ASN A 31 11.24 16.11 -11.58
N ALA A 32 10.83 14.93 -11.10
CA ALA A 32 11.70 13.76 -11.04
C ALA A 32 12.20 13.32 -12.43
N ALA A 33 11.33 13.34 -13.45
CA ALA A 33 11.71 13.01 -14.83
C ALA A 33 12.67 14.04 -15.44
N TYR A 34 12.50 15.32 -15.10
CA TYR A 34 13.45 16.37 -15.49
C TYR A 34 14.81 16.22 -14.80
N GLU A 35 14.82 15.95 -13.49
CA GLU A 35 16.05 15.69 -12.72
C GLU A 35 16.79 14.43 -13.22
N ALA A 36 16.06 13.41 -13.66
CA ALA A 36 16.61 12.20 -14.25
C ALA A 36 17.12 12.40 -15.70
N GLY A 37 16.79 13.53 -16.35
CA GLY A 37 17.13 13.81 -17.74
C GLY A 37 16.21 13.14 -18.78
N ASP A 38 15.10 12.54 -18.35
CA ASP A 38 14.09 11.96 -19.23
C ASP A 38 13.24 13.04 -19.94
N VAL A 39 13.13 14.21 -19.32
CA VAL A 39 12.46 15.40 -19.89
C VAL A 39 13.50 16.48 -20.15
N SER A 40 13.49 17.05 -21.36
CA SER A 40 14.44 18.10 -21.74
C SER A 40 14.10 19.48 -21.13
N PRO A 41 15.08 20.39 -21.01
CA PRO A 41 14.85 21.77 -20.52
C PRO A 41 13.85 22.58 -21.36
N ASP A 42 13.73 22.31 -22.66
CA ASP A 42 12.78 22.99 -23.54
C ASP A 42 11.35 22.43 -23.42
N GLU A 43 11.24 21.20 -22.93
CA GLU A 43 9.97 20.49 -22.80
C GLU A 43 9.33 20.67 -21.44
N TYR A 44 10.14 20.70 -20.38
CA TYR A 44 9.70 20.83 -19.01
C TYR A 44 8.75 22.04 -18.78
N PRO A 45 9.06 23.28 -19.24
CA PRO A 45 8.16 24.42 -19.05
C PRO A 45 6.81 24.26 -19.76
N ARG A 46 6.79 23.67 -20.97
CA ARG A 46 5.54 23.43 -21.72
C ARG A 46 4.65 22.40 -21.03
N LEU A 47 5.26 21.34 -20.51
CA LEU A 47 4.53 20.32 -19.77
C LEU A 47 3.98 20.89 -18.45
N LEU A 48 4.76 21.72 -17.77
CA LEU A 48 4.33 22.37 -16.53
C LEU A 48 3.14 23.32 -16.78
N ASP A 49 3.20 24.14 -17.83
CA ASP A 49 2.10 25.00 -18.25
C ASP A 49 0.83 24.20 -18.57
N THR A 50 0.98 23.06 -19.25
CA THR A 50 -0.14 22.14 -19.53
C THR A 50 -0.79 21.62 -18.25
N VAL A 51 0.01 21.21 -17.25
CA VAL A 51 -0.50 20.68 -15.96
C VAL A 51 -1.27 21.76 -15.18
N PHE A 52 -0.79 22.99 -15.17
CA PHE A 52 -1.43 24.09 -14.43
C PHE A 52 -2.61 24.72 -15.19
N GLY A 53 -2.60 24.69 -16.52
CA GLY A 53 -3.72 25.14 -17.34
C GLY A 53 -4.88 24.13 -17.41
N ALA A 54 -4.63 22.87 -17.08
CA ALA A 54 -5.62 21.82 -17.17
C ALA A 54 -6.67 21.86 -16.04
N THR A 55 -7.92 21.64 -16.45
CA THR A 55 -9.10 21.52 -15.58
C THR A 55 -9.62 20.08 -15.52
N THR A 56 -9.30 19.27 -16.52
CA THR A 56 -9.78 17.87 -16.63
C THR A 56 -8.65 16.87 -16.76
N LEU A 57 -8.93 15.60 -16.45
CA LEU A 57 -7.97 14.52 -16.56
C LEU A 57 -7.52 14.24 -18.01
N GLY A 58 -8.38 14.51 -18.99
CA GLY A 58 -8.05 14.32 -20.40
C GLY A 58 -7.02 15.32 -20.92
N GLU A 59 -7.04 16.55 -20.40
CA GLU A 59 -6.12 17.63 -20.80
C GLU A 59 -4.67 17.36 -20.40
N VAL A 60 -4.44 16.62 -19.30
CA VAL A 60 -3.09 16.22 -18.85
C VAL A 60 -2.58 14.92 -19.48
N ALA A 61 -3.37 14.25 -20.33
CA ALA A 61 -2.96 13.00 -20.96
C ALA A 61 -1.62 13.10 -21.73
N PRO A 62 -1.34 14.18 -22.51
CA PRO A 62 -0.05 14.34 -23.18
C PRO A 62 1.13 14.45 -22.22
N VAL A 63 0.92 15.02 -21.03
CA VAL A 63 1.95 15.10 -19.99
C VAL A 63 2.29 13.71 -19.48
N VAL A 64 1.27 12.89 -19.20
CA VAL A 64 1.48 11.53 -18.71
C VAL A 64 2.16 10.64 -19.75
N GLU A 65 1.90 10.85 -21.03
CA GLU A 65 2.58 10.16 -22.15
C GLU A 65 4.06 10.51 -22.29
N ALA A 66 4.43 11.74 -21.92
CA ALA A 66 5.82 12.21 -21.93
C ALA A 66 6.62 11.72 -20.71
N LEU A 67 5.93 11.36 -19.61
CA LEU A 67 6.58 10.89 -18.39
C LEU A 67 6.94 9.40 -18.48
N PRO A 68 8.05 8.98 -17.87
CA PRO A 68 8.37 7.56 -17.72
C PRO A 68 7.22 6.83 -17.01
N GLY A 69 6.90 5.64 -17.53
CA GLY A 69 5.81 4.82 -17.03
C GLY A 69 6.01 4.47 -15.57
N THR A 70 5.01 4.72 -14.74
CA THR A 70 5.01 4.24 -13.36
C THR A 70 4.79 2.73 -13.36
N ALA A 71 5.68 1.99 -12.71
CA ALA A 71 5.47 0.57 -12.48
C ALA A 71 4.19 0.41 -11.65
N THR A 72 3.11 -0.08 -12.27
CA THR A 72 1.84 -0.39 -11.62
C THR A 72 1.85 -1.76 -10.95
N HIS A 73 3.01 -2.41 -10.87
CA HIS A 73 3.22 -3.66 -10.13
C HIS A 73 3.34 -3.38 -8.63
N ASP A 74 2.32 -2.77 -8.04
CA ASP A 74 2.05 -3.04 -6.63
C ASP A 74 1.65 -4.52 -6.57
N VAL A 75 2.56 -5.37 -6.08
CA VAL A 75 2.20 -6.72 -5.65
C VAL A 75 1.04 -6.53 -4.67
N PRO A 76 -0.19 -6.97 -4.99
CA PRO A 76 -1.34 -6.68 -4.16
C PRO A 76 -1.05 -7.19 -2.75
N ALA A 77 -1.42 -6.43 -1.71
CA ALA A 77 -1.22 -6.88 -0.32
C ALA A 77 -1.84 -8.25 -0.01
N ILE A 78 -2.76 -8.73 -0.87
CA ILE A 78 -3.35 -10.06 -0.83
C ILE A 78 -2.37 -11.19 -1.18
N VAL A 79 -1.28 -10.87 -1.86
CA VAL A 79 -0.20 -11.80 -2.20
C VAL A 79 0.86 -11.70 -1.11
N GLU A 80 0.52 -12.18 0.07
CA GLU A 80 1.54 -12.58 1.04
C GLU A 80 2.30 -13.74 0.39
N VAL A 81 3.47 -13.46 -0.18
CA VAL A 81 4.36 -14.50 -0.70
C VAL A 81 4.78 -15.34 0.50
N GLY A 82 4.05 -16.44 0.75
CA GLY A 82 4.43 -17.41 1.75
C GLY A 82 5.88 -17.84 1.47
N ARG A 83 6.73 -17.83 2.51
CA ARG A 83 8.16 -18.18 2.39
C ARG A 83 8.41 -19.65 2.00
N GLY A 84 7.35 -20.43 1.77
CA GLY A 84 7.43 -21.85 1.43
C GLY A 84 7.74 -22.07 -0.04
N ARG A 85 8.45 -23.16 -0.33
CA ARG A 85 8.65 -23.61 -1.71
C ARG A 85 7.30 -24.12 -2.28
N PRO A 86 7.09 -24.06 -3.60
CA PRO A 86 5.91 -24.67 -4.22
C PRO A 86 5.77 -26.14 -3.78
N GLY A 87 4.64 -26.47 -3.16
CA GLY A 87 4.36 -27.81 -2.63
C GLY A 87 4.61 -28.01 -1.12
N GLU A 88 5.15 -27.02 -0.41
CA GLU A 88 5.25 -27.05 1.05
C GLU A 88 3.94 -26.58 1.70
N LEU A 89 3.47 -27.33 2.70
CA LEU A 89 2.30 -26.95 3.50
C LEU A 89 2.74 -25.99 4.62
N SER A 90 1.90 -25.00 4.93
CA SER A 90 2.14 -24.12 6.07
C SER A 90 2.15 -24.90 7.38
N GLU A 91 3.13 -24.63 8.23
CA GLU A 91 3.23 -25.23 9.55
C GLU A 91 2.02 -24.82 10.42
N ALA A 92 1.48 -25.77 11.18
CA ALA A 92 0.36 -25.51 12.07
C ALA A 92 0.74 -24.42 13.09
N ARG A 93 -0.13 -23.42 13.25
CA ARG A 93 0.11 -22.32 14.20
C ARG A 93 0.25 -22.89 15.61
N ALA A 94 1.47 -22.88 16.16
CA ALA A 94 1.69 -23.24 17.55
C ALA A 94 0.89 -22.29 18.46
N PRO A 95 0.28 -22.80 19.55
CA PRO A 95 -0.43 -21.96 20.51
C PRO A 95 0.55 -20.89 21.04
N SER A 96 0.12 -19.64 21.03
CA SER A 96 0.98 -18.53 21.44
C SER A 96 1.39 -18.67 22.91
N GLY A 97 2.61 -18.24 23.26
CA GLY A 97 3.09 -18.29 24.65
C GLY A 97 2.16 -17.56 25.63
N ALA A 98 1.43 -16.54 25.15
CA ALA A 98 0.40 -15.84 25.93
C ALA A 98 -0.79 -16.73 26.32
N MET A 99 -1.17 -17.70 25.48
CA MET A 99 -2.22 -18.67 25.80
C MET A 99 -1.75 -19.64 26.88
N MET A 100 -0.50 -20.11 26.80
CA MET A 100 0.09 -20.97 27.83
C MET A 100 0.25 -20.26 29.17
N ALA A 101 0.63 -18.98 29.16
CA ALA A 101 0.74 -18.18 30.38
C ALA A 101 -0.60 -18.03 31.12
N LYS A 102 -1.72 -17.89 30.39
CA LYS A 102 -3.07 -17.80 30.98
C LYS A 102 -3.51 -19.11 31.64
N VAL A 103 -3.16 -20.26 31.05
CA VAL A 103 -3.47 -21.58 31.64
C VAL A 103 -2.67 -21.80 32.94
N ALA A 104 -1.37 -21.46 32.92
CA ALA A 104 -0.53 -21.57 34.12
C ALA A 104 -1.02 -20.66 35.26
N ALA A 105 -1.37 -19.41 34.95
CA ALA A 105 -1.90 -18.47 35.93
C ALA A 105 -3.22 -18.96 36.55
N GLY A 106 -4.13 -19.52 35.74
CA GLY A 106 -5.40 -20.09 36.23
C GLY A 106 -5.21 -21.26 37.19
N GLY A 107 -4.26 -22.14 36.92
CA GLY A 107 -3.95 -23.28 37.79
C GLY A 107 -3.45 -22.88 39.18
N VAL A 108 -2.59 -21.85 39.27
CA VAL A 108 -2.07 -21.35 40.54
C VAL A 108 -3.18 -20.74 41.39
N VAL A 109 -4.06 -19.93 40.79
CA VAL A 109 -5.19 -19.30 41.50
C VAL A 109 -6.16 -20.37 42.03
N ALA A 110 -6.48 -21.39 41.23
CA ALA A 110 -7.37 -22.46 41.64
C ALA A 110 -6.79 -23.27 42.82
N LEU A 111 -5.48 -23.55 42.80
CA LEU A 111 -4.80 -24.27 43.88
C LEU A 111 -4.82 -23.48 45.19
N VAL A 112 -4.55 -22.17 45.14
CA VAL A 112 -4.58 -21.29 46.32
C VAL A 112 -5.98 -21.24 46.92
N LEU A 113 -7.01 -21.08 46.09
CA LEU A 113 -8.41 -21.10 46.52
C LEU A 113 -8.78 -22.41 47.21
N LEU A 114 -8.37 -23.54 46.64
CA LEU A 114 -8.60 -24.85 47.23
C LEU A 114 -7.94 -24.99 48.60
N LEU A 115 -6.71 -24.51 48.75
CA LEU A 115 -5.96 -24.55 50.00
C LEU A 115 -6.63 -23.72 51.10
N VAL A 116 -7.14 -22.54 50.76
CA VAL A 116 -7.92 -21.69 51.68
C VAL A 116 -9.19 -22.41 52.16
N VAL A 117 -9.92 -23.06 51.25
CA VAL A 117 -11.13 -23.83 51.60
C VAL A 117 -10.80 -24.99 52.54
N VAL A 118 -9.74 -25.75 52.26
CA VAL A 118 -9.31 -26.86 53.12
C VAL A 118 -8.93 -26.36 54.51
N LEU A 119 -8.18 -25.27 54.60
CA LEU A 119 -7.80 -24.70 55.90
C LEU A 119 -9.03 -24.25 56.70
N ALA A 120 -10.01 -23.62 56.06
CA ALA A 120 -11.25 -23.19 56.70
C ALA A 120 -12.11 -24.35 57.22
N LEU A 121 -12.01 -25.55 56.64
CA LEU A 121 -12.71 -26.75 57.10
C LEU A 121 -12.01 -27.45 58.28
N LEU A 122 -10.72 -27.17 58.50
CA LEU A 122 -9.89 -27.80 59.54
C LEU A 122 -9.77 -26.97 60.82
N LEU A 123 -10.23 -25.72 60.79
CA LEU A 123 -10.32 -24.78 61.93
C LEU A 123 -11.72 -24.81 62.55
#